data_AF-A0A6U0RF96-F1
#
_entry.id   AF-A0A6U0RF96-F1
#
_cell.length_a   1.000
_cell.length_b   1.000
_cell.length_c   1.000
_cell.angle_alpha   90.00
_cell.angle_beta   90.00
_cell.angle_gamma   90.00
#
_symmetry.space_group_name_H-M   'P 1'
#
loop_
_entity.id
_entity.type
_entity.pdbx_description
1 polymer ?
#
loop_
_entity_poly.entity_id
_entity_poly.type
_entity_poly.pdbx_seq_one_letter_code
_entity_poly.pdbx_strand_id
1 'polypeptide(L)'
;KFGVNVVVAVNKFKTDTDEEIEVVKQMSMKAGAYDAVLSNHWAEGGAGAAELGKAVGRACKANDENNFRFLYNVNASIQEKIETISKDIYGADGVDFSEIAEEQMAKYKEAGFGNLPICIAKTQYSFSCDPSAKGVPTGFRISVREIRACVGAGFLYPICGDIMTIPGLPTRPGFYDVDIDVETGEVKGLF
;
A
#
# COMPACT_ATOMS: atom_id res chain seq x y z
N LYS A 1 11.03 -8.39 -5.95
CA LYS A 1 10.33 -8.31 -7.27
C LYS A 1 10.78 -7.10 -8.10
N PHE A 2 10.81 -5.90 -7.53
CA PHE A 2 11.17 -4.65 -8.22
C PHE A 2 12.68 -4.36 -8.34
N GLY A 3 13.54 -5.19 -7.75
CA GLY A 3 15.00 -4.98 -7.77
C GLY A 3 15.48 -3.81 -6.90
N VAL A 4 14.76 -3.51 -5.82
CA VAL A 4 15.08 -2.42 -4.88
C VAL A 4 15.41 -3.00 -3.51
N ASN A 5 16.51 -2.55 -2.91
CA ASN A 5 16.89 -2.88 -1.53
C ASN A 5 15.84 -2.35 -0.54
N VAL A 6 15.46 -3.19 0.42
CA VAL A 6 14.43 -2.86 1.42
C VAL A 6 15.07 -2.73 2.80
N VAL A 7 14.77 -1.64 3.51
CA VAL A 7 15.11 -1.47 4.92
C VAL A 7 13.83 -1.52 5.74
N VAL A 8 13.78 -2.38 6.75
CA VAL A 8 12.64 -2.50 7.66
C VAL A 8 12.86 -1.59 8.87
N ALA A 9 11.93 -0.65 9.10
CA ALA A 9 11.90 0.16 10.30
C ALA A 9 10.94 -0.46 11.32
N VAL A 10 11.47 -0.87 12.48
CA VAL A 10 10.69 -1.36 13.61
C VAL A 10 10.44 -0.19 14.54
N ASN A 11 9.20 0.33 14.56
CA ASN A 11 8.85 1.45 15.44
C ASN A 11 8.66 0.93 16.87
N LYS A 12 9.48 1.42 17.82
CA LYS A 12 9.41 0.99 19.22
C LYS A 12 8.10 1.42 19.86
N PHE A 13 7.40 0.48 20.50
CA PHE A 13 6.31 0.78 21.40
C PHE A 13 6.69 0.51 22.85
N LYS A 14 6.02 1.16 23.82
CA LYS A 14 6.39 1.10 25.24
C LYS A 14 6.33 -0.30 25.84
N THR A 15 5.46 -1.16 25.31
CA THR A 15 5.24 -2.52 25.81
C THR A 15 6.14 -3.55 25.16
N ASP A 16 6.88 -3.17 24.12
CA ASP A 16 7.71 -4.13 23.37
C ASP A 16 8.93 -4.50 24.20
N THR A 17 9.22 -5.80 24.24
CA THR A 17 10.45 -6.32 24.83
C THR A 17 11.61 -6.23 23.83
N ASP A 18 12.83 -6.16 24.34
CA ASP A 18 14.03 -6.14 23.49
C ASP A 18 14.16 -7.46 22.71
N GLU A 19 13.71 -8.58 23.29
CA GLU A 19 13.67 -9.89 22.65
C GLU A 19 12.72 -9.93 21.45
N GLU A 20 11.50 -9.39 21.58
CA GLU A 20 10.53 -9.33 20.47
C GLU A 20 11.06 -8.48 19.31
N ILE A 21 11.66 -7.33 19.62
CA ILE A 21 12.26 -6.44 18.62
C ILE A 21 13.37 -7.17 17.87
N GLU A 22 14.24 -7.89 18.58
CA GLU A 22 15.34 -8.60 17.96
C GLU A 22 14.84 -9.75 17.07
N VAL A 23 13.81 -10.49 17.50
CA VAL A 23 13.17 -11.52 16.66
C VAL A 23 12.65 -10.91 15.36
N VAL A 24 11.96 -9.77 15.41
CA VAL A 24 11.45 -9.09 14.21
C VAL A 24 12.58 -8.68 13.27
N LYS A 25 13.67 -8.13 13.80
CA LYS A 25 14.84 -7.76 12.99
C LYS A 25 15.46 -8.98 12.32
N GLN A 26 15.69 -10.05 13.07
CA GLN A 26 16.27 -11.28 12.55
C GLN A 26 15.40 -11.93 11.48
N MET A 27 14.08 -11.98 11.68
CA MET A 27 13.15 -12.51 10.67
C MET A 27 13.08 -11.63 9.43
N SER A 28 13.15 -10.31 9.59
CA SER A 28 13.20 -9.37 8.47
C SER A 28 14.45 -9.59 7.61
N MET A 29 15.61 -9.76 8.24
CA MET A 29 16.87 -10.06 7.55
C MET A 29 16.82 -11.42 6.84
N LYS A 30 16.28 -12.46 7.51
CA LYS A 30 16.09 -13.79 6.90
C LYS A 30 15.14 -13.77 5.71
N ALA A 31 14.14 -12.88 5.72
CA ALA A 31 13.19 -12.70 4.62
C ALA A 31 13.79 -11.92 3.43
N GLY A 32 15.03 -11.43 3.53
CA GLY A 32 15.74 -10.75 2.45
C GLY A 32 15.73 -9.23 2.52
N ALA A 33 15.39 -8.63 3.67
CA ALA A 33 15.65 -7.21 3.89
C ALA A 33 17.16 -6.93 3.86
N TYR A 34 17.54 -5.78 3.32
CA TYR A 34 18.92 -5.30 3.32
C TYR A 34 19.38 -4.93 4.74
N ASP A 35 18.47 -4.33 5.52
CA ASP A 35 18.71 -3.99 6.92
C ASP A 35 17.38 -3.95 7.69
N ALA A 36 17.41 -4.12 9.00
CA ALA A 36 16.27 -4.02 9.88
C ALA A 36 16.66 -3.30 11.18
N VAL A 37 16.07 -2.12 11.38
CA VAL A 37 16.52 -1.17 12.41
C VAL A 37 15.37 -0.73 13.30
N LEU A 38 15.65 -0.67 14.60
CA LEU A 38 14.75 -0.07 15.58
C LEU A 38 14.71 1.45 15.39
N SER A 39 13.52 2.03 15.51
CA SER A 39 13.29 3.46 15.36
C SER A 39 12.43 3.96 16.52
N ASN A 40 12.93 4.95 17.27
CA ASN A 40 12.26 5.54 18.43
C ASN A 40 11.98 7.05 18.24
N HIS A 41 11.79 7.46 17.00
CA HIS A 41 11.65 8.88 16.64
C HIS A 41 10.38 9.54 17.18
N TRP A 42 9.34 8.79 17.52
CA TRP A 42 8.16 9.34 18.19
C TRP A 42 8.51 9.93 19.56
N ALA A 43 9.42 9.29 20.31
CA ALA A 43 9.85 9.76 21.63
C ALA A 43 11.09 10.65 21.58
N GLU A 44 12.03 10.37 20.66
CA GLU A 44 13.37 11.00 20.62
C GLU A 44 13.59 11.93 19.42
N GLY A 45 12.54 12.18 18.62
CA GLY A 45 12.63 12.99 17.41
C GLY A 45 13.65 12.44 16.41
N GLY A 46 14.39 13.32 15.75
CA GLY A 46 15.37 12.93 14.72
C GLY A 46 16.49 12.00 15.22
N ALA A 47 16.88 12.11 16.50
CA ALA A 47 17.91 11.24 17.07
C ALA A 47 17.46 9.77 17.06
N GLY A 48 16.19 9.52 17.37
CA GLY A 48 15.59 8.18 17.38
C GLY A 48 15.44 7.54 15.99
N ALA A 49 15.70 8.27 14.90
CA ALA A 49 15.71 7.77 13.52
C ALA A 49 17.10 7.83 12.85
N ALA A 50 18.15 8.25 13.56
CA ALA A 50 19.46 8.44 12.96
C ALA A 50 20.04 7.16 12.34
N GLU A 51 19.87 6.02 13.02
CA GLU A 51 20.32 4.72 12.49
C GLU A 51 19.48 4.25 11.29
N LEU A 52 18.18 4.53 11.29
CA LEU A 52 17.33 4.30 10.11
C LEU A 52 17.82 5.11 8.91
N GLY A 53 18.14 6.39 9.10
CA GLY A 53 18.70 7.24 8.05
C GLY A 53 20.02 6.70 7.49
N LYS A 54 20.93 6.24 8.36
CA LYS A 54 22.18 5.60 7.94
C LYS A 54 21.94 4.30 7.18
N ALA A 55 21.00 3.46 7.63
CA ALA A 55 20.64 2.20 6.98
C ALA A 55 20.07 2.43 5.58
N VAL A 56 19.16 3.40 5.42
CA VAL A 56 18.65 3.80 4.11
C VAL A 56 19.79 4.31 3.21
N GLY A 57 20.68 5.15 3.74
CA GLY A 57 21.84 5.64 2.99
C GLY A 57 22.78 4.51 2.51
N ARG A 58 22.99 3.48 3.33
CA ARG A 58 23.72 2.27 2.93
C ARG A 58 22.98 1.48 1.85
N ALA A 59 21.66 1.27 2.04
CA ALA A 59 20.82 0.54 1.10
C ALA A 59 20.79 1.19 -0.29
N CYS A 60 20.67 2.52 -0.34
CA CYS A 60 20.73 3.28 -1.60
C CYS A 60 22.08 3.14 -2.30
N LYS A 61 23.19 3.28 -1.57
CA LYS A 61 24.55 3.14 -2.14
C LYS A 61 24.82 1.73 -2.65
N ALA A 62 24.25 0.72 -2.01
CA ALA A 62 24.40 -0.69 -2.38
C ALA A 62 23.38 -1.15 -3.44
N ASN A 63 22.42 -0.31 -3.83
CA ASN A 63 21.40 -0.69 -4.79
C ASN A 63 21.96 -0.64 -6.21
N ASP A 64 21.84 -1.74 -6.95
CA ASP A 64 22.18 -1.75 -8.37
C ASP A 64 21.06 -1.11 -9.18
N GLU A 65 21.35 0.04 -9.78
CA GLU A 65 20.41 0.78 -10.62
C GLU A 65 19.92 -0.05 -11.82
N ASN A 66 20.73 -0.99 -12.32
CA ASN A 66 20.38 -1.84 -13.46
C ASN A 66 19.41 -2.97 -13.09
N ASN A 67 19.19 -3.23 -11.81
CA ASN A 67 18.28 -4.28 -11.36
C ASN A 67 16.82 -3.80 -11.23
N PHE A 68 16.59 -2.48 -11.24
CA PHE A 68 15.25 -1.93 -11.13
C PHE A 68 14.38 -2.35 -12.33
N ARG A 69 13.17 -2.83 -12.03
CA ARG A 69 12.18 -3.19 -13.05
C ARG A 69 10.76 -2.98 -12.55
N PHE A 70 9.89 -2.62 -13.49
CA PHE A 70 8.45 -2.62 -13.26
C PHE A 70 7.92 -4.06 -13.14
N LEU A 71 6.79 -4.19 -12.45
CA LEU A 71 6.17 -5.50 -12.21
C LEU A 71 5.66 -6.15 -13.51
N TYR A 72 5.16 -5.35 -14.44
CA TYR A 72 4.58 -5.79 -15.69
C TYR A 72 4.96 -4.84 -16.83
N ASN A 73 4.85 -5.34 -18.07
CA ASN A 73 4.96 -4.50 -19.26
C ASN A 73 3.68 -3.67 -19.43
N VAL A 74 3.81 -2.36 -19.54
CA VAL A 74 2.67 -1.44 -19.68
C VAL A 74 1.88 -1.65 -20.99
N ASN A 75 2.45 -2.34 -21.97
CA ASN A 75 1.78 -2.71 -23.22
C ASN A 75 1.04 -4.07 -23.15
N ALA A 76 1.08 -4.77 -22.00
CA ALA A 76 0.27 -5.96 -21.78
C ALA A 76 -1.23 -5.61 -21.82
N SER A 77 -2.09 -6.61 -21.98
CA SER A 77 -3.54 -6.39 -21.89
C SER A 77 -3.95 -5.91 -20.49
N ILE A 78 -5.07 -5.18 -20.40
CA ILE A 78 -5.60 -4.70 -19.11
C ILE A 78 -5.78 -5.88 -18.13
N GLN A 79 -6.30 -7.00 -18.63
CA GLN A 79 -6.47 -8.23 -17.86
C GLN A 79 -5.13 -8.76 -17.32
N GLU A 80 -4.12 -8.93 -18.17
CA GLU A 80 -2.81 -9.44 -17.76
C GLU A 80 -2.14 -8.55 -16.70
N LYS A 81 -2.28 -7.23 -16.80
CA LYS A 81 -1.76 -6.30 -15.79
C LYS A 81 -2.41 -6.52 -14.42
N ILE A 82 -3.74 -6.64 -14.40
CA ILE A 82 -4.51 -6.85 -13.18
C ILE A 82 -4.17 -8.22 -12.57
N GLU A 83 -4.10 -9.26 -13.40
CA GLU A 83 -3.68 -10.60 -12.98
C GLU A 83 -2.25 -10.63 -12.44
N THR A 84 -1.32 -9.92 -13.08
CA THR A 84 0.08 -9.86 -12.64
C THR A 84 0.15 -9.26 -11.24
N ILE A 85 -0.50 -8.11 -11.00
CA ILE A 85 -0.52 -7.50 -9.65
C ILE A 85 -1.14 -8.47 -8.64
N SER A 86 -2.26 -9.11 -9.00
CA SER A 86 -3.00 -9.98 -8.09
C SER A 86 -2.23 -11.25 -7.72
N LYS A 87 -1.57 -11.89 -8.68
CA LYS A 87 -0.76 -13.09 -8.45
C LYS A 87 0.56 -12.76 -7.78
N ASP A 88 1.28 -11.76 -8.29
CA ASP A 88 2.66 -11.50 -7.86
C ASP A 88 2.78 -10.70 -6.57
N ILE A 89 1.86 -9.78 -6.30
CA ILE A 89 1.93 -8.93 -5.10
C ILE A 89 1.00 -9.46 -4.01
N TYR A 90 -0.21 -9.89 -4.37
CA TYR A 90 -1.18 -10.34 -3.37
C TYR A 90 -1.09 -11.84 -3.08
N GLY A 91 -0.55 -12.65 -4.00
CA GLY A 91 -0.54 -14.10 -3.84
C GLY A 91 -1.91 -14.73 -4.12
N ALA A 92 -2.75 -14.06 -4.93
CA ALA A 92 -4.03 -14.60 -5.36
C ALA A 92 -3.84 -15.70 -6.42
N ASP A 93 -4.73 -16.68 -6.46
CA ASP A 93 -4.73 -17.75 -7.48
C ASP A 93 -5.19 -17.22 -8.85
N GLY A 94 -5.94 -16.11 -8.85
CA GLY A 94 -6.41 -15.45 -10.06
C GLY A 94 -7.35 -14.29 -9.78
N VAL A 95 -7.99 -13.82 -10.85
CA VAL A 95 -8.89 -12.67 -10.85
C VAL A 95 -10.18 -13.07 -11.54
N ASP A 96 -11.30 -12.69 -10.95
CA ASP A 96 -12.63 -12.85 -11.53
C ASP A 96 -13.16 -11.47 -11.92
N PHE A 97 -13.61 -11.34 -13.17
CA PHE A 97 -14.16 -10.09 -13.69
C PHE A 97 -15.67 -10.19 -13.78
N SER A 98 -16.37 -9.13 -13.39
CA SER A 98 -17.80 -8.99 -13.69
C SER A 98 -18.01 -8.70 -15.18
N GLU A 99 -19.22 -8.95 -15.69
CA GLU A 99 -19.62 -8.56 -17.05
C GLU A 99 -19.38 -7.07 -17.32
N ILE A 100 -19.69 -6.21 -16.32
CA ILE A 100 -19.45 -4.76 -16.39
C ILE A 100 -17.96 -4.45 -16.58
N ALA A 101 -17.09 -5.13 -15.82
CA ALA A 101 -15.66 -4.94 -15.92
C ALA A 101 -15.12 -5.39 -17.29
N GLU A 102 -15.60 -6.52 -17.82
CA GLU A 102 -15.22 -7.01 -19.14
C GLU A 102 -15.61 -6.04 -20.25
N GLU A 103 -16.85 -5.52 -20.23
CA GLU A 103 -17.29 -4.49 -21.18
C GLU A 103 -16.45 -3.22 -21.08
N GLN A 104 -16.11 -2.78 -19.87
CA GLN A 104 -15.29 -1.59 -19.65
C GLN A 104 -13.86 -1.79 -20.18
N MET A 105 -13.27 -2.98 -19.98
CA MET A 105 -11.96 -3.31 -20.56
C MET A 105 -11.97 -3.21 -22.08
N ALA A 106 -13.00 -3.75 -22.74
CA ALA A 106 -13.16 -3.68 -24.19
C ALA A 106 -13.26 -2.22 -24.66
N LYS A 107 -14.13 -1.42 -24.03
CA LYS A 107 -14.31 0.01 -24.33
C LYS A 107 -13.02 0.80 -24.16
N TYR A 108 -12.27 0.56 -23.09
CA TYR A 108 -10.99 1.26 -22.85
C TYR A 108 -9.90 0.84 -23.82
N LYS A 109 -9.90 -0.41 -24.28
CA LYS A 109 -9.00 -0.86 -25.34
C LYS A 109 -9.29 -0.17 -26.67
N GLU A 110 -10.56 -0.10 -27.07
CA GLU A 110 -11.00 0.60 -28.29
C GLU A 110 -10.69 2.10 -28.25
N ALA A 111 -10.86 2.73 -27.09
CA ALA A 111 -10.54 4.15 -26.88
C ALA A 111 -9.03 4.46 -26.82
N GLY A 112 -8.15 3.45 -26.95
CA GLY A 112 -6.70 3.65 -26.90
C GLY A 112 -6.11 3.76 -25.48
N PHE A 113 -6.90 3.49 -24.44
CA PHE A 113 -6.47 3.54 -23.03
C PHE A 113 -5.91 2.20 -22.52
N GLY A 114 -5.79 1.19 -23.39
CA GLY A 114 -5.28 -0.14 -23.03
C GLY A 114 -3.85 -0.14 -22.46
N ASN A 115 -3.04 0.86 -22.83
CA ASN A 115 -1.65 0.99 -22.39
C ASN A 115 -1.50 1.85 -21.12
N LEU A 116 -2.58 2.19 -20.44
CA LEU A 116 -2.48 2.85 -19.15
C LEU A 116 -2.07 1.86 -18.04
N PRO A 117 -1.30 2.29 -17.03
CA PRO A 117 -1.03 1.51 -15.82
C PRO A 117 -2.30 1.30 -14.99
N ILE A 118 -2.23 0.32 -14.09
CA ILE A 118 -3.33 -0.11 -13.23
C ILE A 118 -3.11 0.34 -11.79
N CYS A 119 -4.14 0.92 -11.18
CA CYS A 119 -4.22 1.23 -9.76
C CYS A 119 -5.36 0.42 -9.12
N ILE A 120 -5.05 -0.71 -8.47
CA ILE A 120 -6.10 -1.55 -7.87
C ILE A 120 -6.64 -0.89 -6.61
N ALA A 121 -7.93 -0.59 -6.60
CA ALA A 121 -8.64 -0.23 -5.39
C ALA A 121 -9.12 -1.54 -4.74
N LYS A 122 -8.66 -1.80 -3.51
CA LYS A 122 -9.12 -2.90 -2.63
C LYS A 122 -8.99 -2.48 -1.16
N THR A 123 -9.44 -3.32 -0.23
CA THR A 123 -9.16 -3.11 1.19
C THR A 123 -7.65 -3.08 1.49
N GLN A 124 -7.23 -2.14 2.32
CA GLN A 124 -5.84 -2.01 2.80
C GLN A 124 -5.50 -3.00 3.92
N TYR A 125 -6.50 -3.64 4.52
CA TYR A 125 -6.34 -4.46 5.72
C TYR A 125 -5.91 -5.91 5.47
N SER A 126 -5.91 -6.35 4.21
CA SER A 126 -5.54 -7.71 3.77
C SER A 126 -4.94 -7.68 2.37
N PHE A 127 -4.16 -8.70 2.00
CA PHE A 127 -3.81 -8.97 0.60
C PHE A 127 -5.02 -9.39 -0.24
N SER A 128 -5.99 -10.05 0.39
CA SER A 128 -7.25 -10.44 -0.24
C SER A 128 -8.26 -9.29 -0.32
N CYS A 129 -9.46 -9.57 -0.81
CA CYS A 129 -10.61 -8.66 -0.73
C CYS A 129 -11.36 -8.71 0.63
N ASP A 130 -10.98 -9.62 1.53
CA ASP A 130 -11.56 -9.75 2.87
C ASP A 130 -10.69 -9.03 3.92
N PRO A 131 -11.20 -7.96 4.58
CA PRO A 131 -10.46 -7.25 5.62
C PRO A 131 -10.06 -8.10 6.84
N SER A 132 -10.75 -9.22 7.08
CA SER A 132 -10.53 -10.10 8.24
C SER A 132 -9.36 -11.07 8.03
N ALA A 133 -9.01 -11.38 6.78
CA ALA A 133 -7.92 -12.29 6.43
C ALA A 133 -6.55 -11.63 6.68
N LYS A 134 -5.96 -11.84 7.87
CA LYS A 134 -4.66 -11.28 8.28
C LYS A 134 -3.47 -12.14 7.84
N GLY A 135 -2.28 -11.54 7.88
CA GLY A 135 -1.02 -12.22 7.54
C GLY A 135 -0.85 -12.39 6.03
N VAL A 136 -0.47 -13.58 5.60
CA VAL A 136 -0.27 -13.94 4.18
C VAL A 136 -1.34 -14.98 3.79
N PRO A 137 -2.57 -14.56 3.43
CA PRO A 137 -3.62 -15.48 3.03
C PRO A 137 -3.24 -16.21 1.73
N THR A 138 -3.80 -17.40 1.52
CA THR A 138 -3.60 -18.23 0.32
C THR A 138 -4.93 -18.82 -0.13
N GLY A 139 -5.06 -19.25 -1.38
CA GLY A 139 -6.27 -19.92 -1.86
C GLY A 139 -7.43 -18.96 -2.15
N PHE A 140 -7.15 -17.70 -2.49
CA PHE A 140 -8.16 -16.68 -2.75
C PHE A 140 -8.03 -16.09 -4.16
N ARG A 141 -9.15 -15.58 -4.68
CA ARG A 141 -9.23 -14.87 -5.96
C ARG A 141 -9.68 -13.43 -5.73
N ILE A 142 -9.23 -12.51 -6.57
CA ILE A 142 -9.63 -11.10 -6.52
C ILE A 142 -10.83 -10.90 -7.44
N SER A 143 -11.94 -10.40 -6.92
CA SER A 143 -13.12 -10.08 -7.72
C SER A 143 -13.14 -8.60 -8.10
N VAL A 144 -13.09 -8.31 -9.40
CA VAL A 144 -13.17 -6.96 -9.97
C VAL A 144 -14.59 -6.66 -10.38
N ARG A 145 -15.22 -5.69 -9.72
CA ARG A 145 -16.62 -5.33 -9.95
C ARG A 145 -16.80 -4.37 -11.12
N GLU A 146 -15.93 -3.39 -11.23
CA GLU A 146 -15.92 -2.36 -12.27
C GLU A 146 -14.49 -1.83 -12.44
N ILE A 147 -14.20 -1.24 -13.58
CA ILE A 147 -12.95 -0.56 -13.87
C ILE A 147 -13.30 0.85 -14.31
N ARG A 148 -12.62 1.84 -13.73
CA ARG A 148 -12.80 3.24 -14.08
C ARG A 148 -11.51 3.81 -14.66
N ALA A 149 -11.62 4.79 -15.54
CA ALA A 149 -10.48 5.43 -16.17
C ALA A 149 -10.25 6.84 -15.60
N CYS A 150 -9.06 7.07 -15.03
CA CYS A 150 -8.58 8.41 -14.68
C CYS A 150 -7.63 8.89 -15.76
N VAL A 151 -8.17 9.25 -16.94
CA VAL A 151 -7.36 9.57 -18.13
C VAL A 151 -6.43 10.78 -17.90
N GLY A 152 -6.89 11.80 -17.17
CA GLY A 152 -6.05 12.96 -16.84
C GLY A 152 -4.85 12.63 -15.95
N ALA A 153 -4.99 11.66 -15.05
CA ALA A 153 -3.89 11.16 -14.21
C ALA A 153 -3.10 10.02 -14.89
N GLY A 154 -3.62 9.45 -15.98
CA GLY A 154 -2.95 8.42 -16.77
C GLY A 154 -3.01 7.02 -16.18
N PHE A 155 -4.13 6.59 -15.58
CA PHE A 155 -4.28 5.19 -15.12
C PHE A 155 -5.73 4.68 -15.18
N LEU A 156 -5.88 3.35 -15.18
CA LEU A 156 -7.14 2.66 -14.96
C LEU A 156 -7.17 2.13 -13.52
N TYR A 157 -8.31 2.22 -12.84
CA TYR A 157 -8.46 1.70 -11.48
C TYR A 157 -9.60 0.69 -11.37
N PRO A 158 -9.27 -0.61 -11.28
CA PRO A 158 -10.22 -1.67 -10.93
C PRO A 158 -10.69 -1.52 -9.49
N ILE A 159 -11.99 -1.56 -9.28
CA ILE A 159 -12.62 -1.55 -7.97
C ILE A 159 -12.90 -2.99 -7.56
N CYS A 160 -12.21 -3.43 -6.51
CA CYS A 160 -12.33 -4.78 -5.94
C CYS A 160 -13.05 -4.72 -4.59
N GLY A 161 -14.12 -5.51 -4.45
CA GLY A 161 -14.98 -5.49 -3.26
C GLY A 161 -15.73 -4.16 -3.07
N ASP A 162 -16.25 -3.96 -1.86
CA ASP A 162 -17.01 -2.77 -1.49
C ASP A 162 -16.10 -1.72 -0.86
N ILE A 163 -15.64 -0.78 -1.69
CA ILE A 163 -14.79 0.33 -1.27
C ILE A 163 -15.65 1.58 -1.13
N MET A 164 -15.61 2.19 0.04
CA MET A 164 -16.19 3.52 0.26
C MET A 164 -15.30 4.58 -0.39
N THR A 165 -15.83 5.26 -1.41
CA THR A 165 -15.16 6.40 -2.04
C THR A 165 -15.48 7.74 -1.34
N ILE A 166 -16.54 7.77 -0.53
CA ILE A 166 -16.97 8.94 0.24
C ILE A 166 -17.13 8.47 1.69
N PRO A 167 -16.24 8.89 2.62
CA PRO A 167 -16.40 8.55 4.03
C PRO A 167 -17.59 9.33 4.62
N GLY A 168 -18.39 8.65 5.44
CA GLY A 168 -19.43 9.28 6.23
C GLY A 168 -18.87 9.89 7.52
N LEU A 169 -19.68 10.72 8.17
CA LEU A 169 -19.38 11.19 9.53
C LEU A 169 -19.68 10.09 10.56
N PRO A 170 -18.89 9.98 11.64
CA PRO A 170 -19.20 9.09 12.75
C PRO A 170 -20.40 9.61 13.56
N THR A 171 -21.00 8.76 14.40
CA THR A 171 -22.14 9.13 15.26
C THR A 171 -21.86 10.35 16.15
N ARG A 172 -20.61 10.50 16.61
CA ARG A 172 -20.12 11.72 17.28
C ARG A 172 -18.97 12.31 16.44
N PRO A 173 -19.25 13.27 15.54
CA PRO A 173 -18.24 13.95 14.77
C PRO A 173 -17.29 14.77 15.66
N GLY A 174 -16.00 14.79 15.31
CA GLY A 174 -14.99 15.55 16.06
C GLY A 174 -15.23 17.07 16.07
N PHE A 175 -15.98 17.62 15.09
CA PHE A 175 -16.26 19.06 15.04
C PHE A 175 -17.09 19.56 16.23
N TYR A 176 -17.75 18.68 16.99
CA TYR A 176 -18.44 19.09 18.22
C TYR A 176 -17.49 19.62 19.29
N ASP A 177 -16.24 19.16 19.28
CA ASP A 177 -15.23 19.53 20.26
C ASP A 177 -14.30 20.64 19.70
N VAL A 178 -14.53 21.09 18.46
CA VAL A 178 -13.75 22.15 17.80
C VAL A 178 -14.28 23.52 18.18
N ASP A 179 -13.42 24.36 18.74
CA ASP A 179 -13.73 25.75 19.11
C ASP A 179 -12.49 26.65 18.96
N ILE A 180 -12.68 27.96 19.03
CA ILE A 180 -11.60 28.94 19.02
C ILE A 180 -11.66 29.78 20.29
N ASP A 181 -10.52 29.88 20.97
CA ASP A 181 -10.35 30.82 22.06
C ASP A 181 -10.32 32.25 21.50
N VAL A 182 -11.35 33.06 21.79
CA VAL A 182 -11.52 34.39 21.19
C VAL A 182 -10.51 35.43 21.67
N GLU A 183 -9.78 35.17 22.76
CA GLU A 183 -8.77 36.07 23.30
C GLU A 183 -7.37 35.73 22.76
N THR A 184 -7.04 34.44 22.72
CA THR A 184 -5.72 33.95 22.28
C THR A 184 -5.66 33.58 20.79
N GLY A 185 -6.81 33.34 20.17
CA GLY A 185 -6.92 32.79 18.81
C GLY A 185 -6.59 31.30 18.71
N GLU A 186 -6.43 30.60 19.83
CA GLU A 186 -6.05 29.19 19.86
C GLU A 186 -7.22 28.28 19.48
N VAL A 187 -6.98 27.37 18.54
CA VAL A 187 -7.97 26.37 18.10
C VAL A 187 -7.93 25.16 19.03
N LYS A 188 -9.07 24.82 19.63
CA LYS A 188 -9.27 23.68 20.52
C LYS A 188 -9.91 22.51 19.74
N GLY A 189 -9.57 21.28 20.11
CA GLY A 189 -10.23 20.06 19.62
C GLY A 189 -9.88 19.61 18.19
N LEU A 190 -8.85 20.19 17.57
CA LEU A 190 -8.41 19.80 16.22
C LEU A 190 -7.44 18.59 16.22
N PHE A 191 -6.73 18.37 17.33
CA PHE A 191 -5.78 17.27 17.55
C PHE A 191 -5.74 16.87 19.03
#